data_AF-A0A7C6A7V9-F1
#
_entry.id   AF-A0A7C6A7V9-F1
#
_cell.length_a   1.000
_cell.length_b   1.000
_cell.length_c   1.000
_cell.angle_alpha   90.00
_cell.angle_beta   90.00
_cell.angle_gamma   90.00
#
_symmetry.space_group_name_H-M   'P 1'
#
loop_
_entity.id
_entity.type
_entity.pdbx_description
1 polymer ?
#
loop_
_entity_poly.entity_id
_entity_poly.type
_entity_poly.pdbx_seq_one_letter_code
_entity_poly.pdbx_strand_id
1 'polypeptide(L)' 'MSNELQPIEEIEKIYPNEWVLIVDCETDEATTSVIRGRVVAHGRKREIYEKVVNYTGKVSIRYTGKLPEDVGVMF' A
#
# COMPACT_ATOMS: atom_id res chain seq x y z
N MET A 1 4.86 17.56 1.62
CA MET A 1 4.57 16.14 1.36
C MET A 1 5.90 15.42 1.38
N SER A 2 6.13 14.56 2.37
CA SER A 2 7.42 13.90 2.56
C SER A 2 7.74 13.03 1.35
N ASN A 3 8.91 13.23 0.74
CA ASN A 3 9.33 12.57 -0.49
C ASN A 3 10.07 11.24 -0.21
N GLU A 4 9.92 10.72 1.00
CA GLU A 4 10.75 9.66 1.58
C GLU A 4 10.08 8.29 1.43
N LEU A 5 10.89 7.26 1.22
CA LEU A 5 10.44 5.87 1.21
C LEU A 5 10.21 5.42 2.64
N GLN A 6 8.99 4.94 2.94
CA GLN A 6 8.60 4.48 4.26
C GLN A 6 8.40 2.96 4.26
N PRO A 7 8.76 2.26 5.35
CA PRO A 7 8.40 0.85 5.54
C PRO A 7 6.89 0.65 5.47
N ILE A 8 6.44 -0.47 4.90
CA ILE A 8 5.01 -0.79 4.81
C ILE A 8 4.35 -0.81 6.20
N GLU A 9 5.03 -1.33 7.21
CA GLU A 9 4.53 -1.38 8.60
C GLU A 9 4.28 0.02 9.19
N GLU A 10 5.02 1.03 8.75
CA GLU A 10 4.82 2.42 9.18
C GLU A 10 3.64 3.05 8.45
N ILE A 11 3.52 2.79 7.15
CA ILE A 11 2.39 3.23 6.32
C ILE A 11 1.07 2.68 6.89
N GLU A 12 1.04 1.41 7.29
CA GLU A 12 -0.13 0.78 7.91
C GLU A 12 -0.54 1.44 9.24
N LYS A 13 0.42 2.01 9.99
CA LYS A 13 0.15 2.75 11.24
C LYS A 13 -0.36 4.17 10.98
N ILE A 14 0.14 4.82 9.94
CA ILE A 14 -0.21 6.21 9.59
C ILE A 14 -1.61 6.28 8.96
N TYR A 15 -1.96 5.31 8.11
CA TYR A 15 -3.23 5.28 7.39
C TYR A 15 -4.04 4.05 7.80
N PRO A 16 -4.58 3.92 9.02
CA PRO A 16 -5.30 2.73 9.45
C PRO A 16 -6.66 2.58 8.73
N ASN A 17 -7.00 1.37 8.28
CA ASN A 17 -8.28 1.06 7.62
C ASN A 17 -8.56 1.87 6.34
N GLU A 18 -7.52 2.22 5.59
CA GLU A 18 -7.64 2.97 4.34
C GLU A 18 -7.04 2.19 3.17
N TRP A 19 -7.48 2.54 1.95
CA TRP A 19 -6.75 2.14 0.75
C TRP A 19 -5.61 3.12 0.52
N VAL A 20 -4.40 2.61 0.32
CA VAL A 20 -3.22 3.42 -0.01
C VAL A 20 -2.66 3.00 -1.36
N LEU A 21 -2.22 4.00 -2.14
CA LEU A 21 -1.43 3.83 -3.34
C LEU A 21 0.03 4.13 -3.02
N ILE A 22 0.88 3.13 -3.22
CA ILE A 22 2.30 3.17 -2.94
C ILE A 22 3.06 3.05 -4.26
N VAL A 23 4.01 3.94 -4.48
CA VAL A 23 4.89 3.95 -5.66
C VAL A 23 6.34 3.80 -5.23
N ASP A 24 7.25 3.67 -6.19
CA ASP A 24 8.67 3.44 -5.94
C ASP A 24 8.87 2.23 -5.00
N CYS A 25 8.05 1.19 -5.18
CA CYS A 25 8.01 0.05 -4.29
C CYS A 25 9.30 -0.76 -4.40
N GLU A 26 9.91 -1.01 -3.25
CA GLU A 26 11.00 -1.97 -3.13
C GLU A 26 10.47 -3.29 -2.59
N THR A 27 10.94 -4.37 -3.17
CA THR A 27 10.50 -5.73 -2.90
C THR A 27 11.63 -6.52 -2.28
N ASP A 28 11.33 -7.32 -1.28
CA ASP A 28 12.23 -8.35 -0.76
C ASP A 28 12.54 -9.36 -1.88
N GLU A 29 13.83 -9.64 -2.11
CA GLU A 29 14.27 -10.52 -3.19
C GLU A 29 13.87 -11.99 -2.96
N ALA A 30 13.74 -12.42 -1.70
CA ALA A 30 13.42 -13.80 -1.36
C ALA A 30 11.90 -14.06 -1.39
N THR A 31 11.08 -13.10 -0.98
CA THR A 31 9.61 -13.28 -0.89
C THR A 31 8.81 -12.53 -1.95
N THR A 32 9.43 -11.63 -2.71
CA THR A 32 8.77 -10.68 -3.63
C THR A 32 7.79 -9.73 -2.93
N SER A 33 7.77 -9.70 -1.59
CA SER A 33 6.89 -8.83 -0.80
C SER A 33 7.39 -7.40 -0.84
N VAL A 34 6.48 -6.42 -0.94
CA VAL A 34 6.85 -5.00 -0.83
C VAL A 34 7.28 -4.69 0.61
N ILE A 35 8.50 -4.19 0.78
CA ILE A 35 9.10 -3.85 2.08
C ILE A 35 8.99 -2.35 2.40
N ARG A 36 9.11 -1.50 1.38
CA ARG A 36 9.02 -0.04 1.50
C ARG A 36 8.54 0.60 0.22
N GLY A 37 8.02 1.82 0.33
CA GLY A 37 7.58 2.61 -0.81
C GLY A 37 7.14 4.01 -0.39
N ARG A 38 6.66 4.82 -1.34
CA ARG A 38 6.14 6.16 -1.08
C ARG A 38 4.63 6.18 -1.26
N VAL A 39 3.89 6.68 -0.27
CA VAL A 39 2.44 6.89 -0.39
C VAL A 39 2.18 8.15 -1.22
N VAL A 40 1.42 8.01 -2.32
CA VAL A 40 1.04 9.13 -3.20
C VAL A 40 -0.45 9.44 -3.18
N ALA A 41 -1.26 8.49 -2.70
CA ALA A 41 -2.68 8.70 -2.45
C ALA A 41 -3.16 7.73 -1.37
N HIS A 42 -4.15 8.16 -0.59
CA HIS A 42 -4.89 7.32 0.34
C HIS A 42 -6.39 7.68 0.28
N GLY A 43 -7.27 6.78 0.70
CA GLY A 43 -8.71 7.03 0.76
C GLY A 43 -9.56 5.82 0.36
N ARG A 44 -10.59 6.06 -0.46
CA ARG A 44 -11.53 5.01 -0.89
C ARG A 44 -10.94 4.18 -2.03
N LYS A 45 -11.29 2.89 -2.08
CA LYS A 45 -10.86 1.95 -3.12
C LYS A 45 -10.98 2.56 -4.53
N ARG A 46 -12.16 3.08 -4.88
CA ARG A 46 -12.41 3.62 -6.22
C ARG A 46 -11.46 4.75 -6.60
N GLU A 47 -11.24 5.72 -5.72
CA GLU A 47 -10.36 6.86 -5.95
C GLU A 47 -8.90 6.43 -6.12
N ILE A 48 -8.47 5.41 -5.37
CA ILE A 48 -7.13 4.85 -5.48
C ILE A 48 -6.92 4.13 -6.81
N TYR A 49 -7.87 3.31 -7.22
CA TYR A 49 -7.82 2.63 -8.52
C TYR A 49 -7.92 3.60 -9.70
N GLU A 50 -8.65 4.71 -9.58
CA GLU A 50 -8.67 5.76 -10.60
C GLU A 50 -7.34 6.53 -10.66
N LYS A 51 -6.60 6.63 -9.55
CA LYS A 51 -5.30 7.32 -9.51
C LYS A 51 -4.14 6.48 -10.03
N VAL A 52 -4.21 5.14 -9.90
CA VAL A 52 -3.10 4.24 -10.26
C VAL A 52 -2.67 4.36 -11.72
N VAL A 53 -3.60 4.67 -12.63
CA VAL A 53 -3.33 4.81 -14.07
C VAL A 53 -2.37 5.96 -14.40
N ASN A 54 -2.20 6.90 -13.47
CA ASN A 54 -1.27 8.03 -13.64
C ASN A 54 0.17 7.68 -13.23
N TYR A 55 0.42 6.47 -12.74
CA TYR A 55 1.74 6.03 -12.27
C TYR A 55 2.23 4.83 -13.07
N THR A 56 3.52 4.77 -13.31
CA THR A 56 4.20 3.68 -14.01
C THR A 56 5.28 3.07 -13.12
N GLY A 57 5.70 1.84 -13.43
CA GLY A 57 6.73 1.13 -12.67
C GLY A 57 6.18 0.28 -11.51
N LYS A 58 6.99 0.13 -10.45
CA LYS A 58 6.63 -0.71 -9.29
C LYS A 58 5.66 0.03 -8.37
N VAL A 59 4.38 -0.29 -8.53
CA VAL A 59 3.29 0.26 -7.73
C VAL A 59 2.60 -0.84 -6.92
N SER A 60 2.05 -0.47 -5.77
CA SER A 60 1.29 -1.36 -4.90
C SER A 60 0.05 -0.64 -4.38
N ILE A 61 -1.11 -1.29 -4.50
CA ILE A 61 -2.35 -0.85 -3.85
C ILE A 61 -2.58 -1.76 -2.67
N ARG A 62 -2.72 -1.19 -1.47
CA ARG A 62 -2.89 -1.96 -0.25
C ARG A 62 -4.05 -1.43 0.57
N TYR A 63 -4.83 -2.32 1.17
CA TYR A 63 -5.75 -1.96 2.24
C TYR A 63 -5.05 -2.21 3.57
N THR A 64 -4.95 -1.18 4.39
CA THR A 64 -4.21 -1.17 5.67
C THR A 64 -5.11 -1.54 6.87
N GLY A 65 -6.35 -1.93 6.62
CA GLY A 65 -7.20 -2.44 7.68
C GLY A 65 -6.71 -3.81 8.13
N LYS A 66 -6.71 -4.03 9.45
CA LYS A 66 -6.43 -5.36 10.00
C LYS A 66 -7.63 -6.26 9.70
N LEU A 67 -7.36 -7.46 9.19
CA LEU A 67 -8.35 -8.51 9.19
C LEU A 67 -8.67 -8.86 10.65
N PRO A 68 -9.95 -8.93 11.03
CA PRO A 68 -10.30 -9.45 12.35
C PRO A 68 -9.75 -10.87 12.50
N GLU A 69 -9.30 -11.23 13.70
CA GLU A 69 -8.65 -12.52 13.99
C GLU A 69 -9.54 -13.72 13.63
N ASP A 70 -10.86 -13.51 13.58
CA ASP A 70 -11.87 -14.53 13.34
C ASP A 70 -12.28 -14.68 11.85
N VAL A 71 -11.60 -13.99 10.93
CA VAL A 71 -11.96 -13.96 9.51
C VAL A 71 -10.89 -14.65 8.66
N GLY A 72 -11.26 -15.79 8.07
CA GLY A 72 -10.47 -16.44 7.02
C GLY A 72 -10.77 -15.86 5.65
N VAL A 73 -9.74 -15.35 4.95
CA VAL A 73 -9.84 -14.97 3.53
C VAL A 73 -9.48 -16.18 2.67
N MET A 74 -10.42 -16.62 1.84
CA MET A 74 -10.18 -17.66 0.83
C MET A 74 -9.90 -16.98 -0.52
N PHE A 75 -8.78 -17.34 -1.15
CA PHE A 75 -8.32 -16.81 -2.44
C PHE A 75 -8.60 -17.81 -3.57
#